data_AF-A0A5M3VYG4-F1
#
_entry.id   AF-A0A5M3VYG4-F1
#
_cell.length_a   1.000
_cell.length_b   1.000
_cell.length_c   1.000
_cell.angle_alpha   90.00
_cell.angle_beta   90.00
_cell.angle_gamma   90.00
#
_symmetry.space_group_name_H-M   'P 1'
#
loop_
_entity.id
_entity.type
_entity.pdbx_description
1 polymer ?
#
loop_
_entity_poly.entity_id
_entity_poly.type
_entity_poly.pdbx_seq_one_letter_code
_entity_poly.pdbx_strand_id
1 'polypeptide(L)'
;MDFGSIGLCHVAAGFTDCMVEFAKGFAIWDLAPGHYILNAAGGAVLDLEGHPIPLDYRLTTLADIGEAMNRRQKFVAATDLKLAQDVLKAMTKA
;
A
#
# COMPACT_ATOMS: atom_id res chain seq x y z
N MET A 1 3.08 -5.54 -16.47
CA MET A 1 1.99 -4.56 -16.57
C MET A 1 1.29 -4.70 -15.24
N ASP A 2 1.77 -3.96 -14.26
CA ASP A 2 1.52 -4.28 -12.84
C ASP A 2 0.48 -3.29 -12.35
N PHE A 3 -0.78 -3.61 -12.61
CA PHE A 3 -1.90 -2.79 -12.16
C PHE A 3 -2.47 -3.38 -10.87
N GLY A 4 -2.79 -2.51 -9.92
CA GLY A 4 -3.40 -2.89 -8.65
C GLY A 4 -2.50 -3.83 -7.83
N SER A 5 -3.11 -4.86 -7.26
CA SER A 5 -2.46 -5.72 -6.26
C SER A 5 -1.27 -6.52 -6.76
N ILE A 6 -1.13 -6.74 -8.08
CA ILE A 6 -0.01 -7.51 -8.65
C ILE A 6 1.34 -6.85 -8.33
N GLY A 7 1.42 -5.52 -8.35
CA GLY A 7 2.66 -4.82 -8.00
C GLY A 7 3.10 -5.09 -6.56
N LEU A 8 2.16 -5.12 -5.61
CA LEU A 8 2.46 -5.48 -4.22
C LEU A 8 2.87 -6.95 -4.08
N CYS A 9 2.30 -7.86 -4.89
CA CYS A 9 2.72 -9.26 -4.92
C CYS A 9 4.15 -9.43 -5.45
N HIS A 10 4.58 -8.64 -6.43
CA HIS A 10 5.98 -8.63 -6.87
C HIS A 10 6.92 -8.17 -5.77
N VAL A 11 6.51 -7.17 -4.96
CA VAL A 11 7.27 -6.77 -3.78
C VAL A 11 7.33 -7.91 -2.76
N ALA A 12 6.19 -8.53 -2.46
CA ALA A 12 6.12 -9.66 -1.53
C ALA A 12 7.00 -10.85 -1.95
N ALA A 13 7.10 -11.10 -3.26
CA ALA A 13 7.92 -12.16 -3.83
C ALA A 13 9.41 -11.80 -3.95
N GLY A 14 9.80 -10.56 -3.65
CA GLY A 14 11.18 -10.08 -3.82
C GLY A 14 11.60 -9.86 -5.28
N PHE A 15 10.65 -9.78 -6.22
CA PHE A 15 10.92 -9.41 -7.62
C PHE A 15 11.11 -7.90 -7.80
N THR A 16 10.65 -7.11 -6.82
CA THR A 16 10.78 -5.65 -6.79
C THR A 16 10.97 -5.21 -5.35
N ASP A 17 11.87 -4.27 -5.07
CA ASP A 17 12.15 -3.86 -3.69
C ASP A 17 11.06 -2.96 -3.10
N CYS A 18 10.44 -2.11 -3.94
CA CYS A 18 9.36 -1.22 -3.53
C CYS A 18 8.40 -0.84 -4.66
N MET A 19 7.19 -0.43 -4.27
CA MET A 19 6.17 0.14 -5.14
C MET A 19 5.66 1.44 -4.51
N VAL A 20 5.53 2.48 -5.33
CA VAL A 20 5.04 3.80 -4.87
C VAL A 20 3.86 4.23 -5.74
N GLU A 21 2.78 4.63 -5.09
CA GLU A 21 1.66 5.33 -5.71
C GLU A 21 1.49 6.69 -5.02
N PHE A 22 1.86 7.77 -5.71
CA PHE A 22 1.85 9.13 -5.16
C PHE A 22 0.94 10.10 -5.94
N ALA A 23 0.34 9.64 -7.04
CA ALA A 23 -0.39 10.50 -7.96
C ALA A 23 -1.90 10.43 -7.70
N LYS A 24 -2.56 9.35 -8.12
CA LYS A 24 -4.01 9.18 -8.06
C LYS A 24 -4.45 8.47 -6.79
N GLY A 25 -3.61 7.60 -6.25
CA GLY A 25 -3.98 6.66 -5.20
C GLY A 25 -4.77 5.46 -5.73
N PHE A 26 -4.60 4.33 -5.05
CA PHE A 26 -5.33 3.09 -5.33
C PHE A 26 -6.68 3.08 -4.65
N ALA A 27 -7.68 2.49 -5.32
CA ALA A 27 -8.90 2.11 -4.63
C ALA A 27 -8.59 0.99 -3.64
N ILE A 28 -9.47 0.80 -2.65
CA ILE A 28 -9.33 -0.30 -1.70
C ILE A 28 -9.24 -1.68 -2.40
N TRP A 29 -10.01 -1.92 -3.47
CA TRP A 29 -9.96 -3.18 -4.21
C TRP A 29 -8.66 -3.37 -5.02
N ASP A 30 -7.96 -2.28 -5.33
CA ASP A 30 -6.65 -2.34 -5.98
C ASP A 30 -5.54 -2.62 -4.96
N LEU A 31 -5.66 -2.09 -3.74
CA LEU A 31 -4.63 -2.13 -2.69
C LEU A 31 -4.78 -3.33 -1.73
N ALA A 32 -5.98 -3.56 -1.20
CA ALA A 32 -6.17 -4.44 -0.05
C ALA A 32 -5.66 -5.88 -0.28
N PRO A 33 -5.98 -6.58 -1.39
CA PRO A 33 -5.50 -7.94 -1.60
C PRO A 33 -3.96 -8.05 -1.58
N GLY A 34 -3.29 -7.18 -2.33
CA GLY A 34 -1.83 -7.12 -2.38
C GLY A 34 -1.19 -6.70 -1.06
N HIS A 35 -1.82 -5.78 -0.32
CA HIS A 35 -1.35 -5.35 0.99
C HIS A 35 -1.37 -6.48 2.01
N TYR A 36 -2.43 -7.30 2.03
CA TYR A 36 -2.50 -8.49 2.89
C TYR A 36 -1.38 -9.49 2.60
N ILE A 37 -1.10 -9.76 1.32
CA ILE A 37 -0.01 -10.66 0.90
C ILE A 37 1.35 -10.09 1.29
N LEU A 38 1.59 -8.81 1.01
CA LEU A 38 2.85 -8.15 1.34
C LEU A 38 3.12 -8.15 2.85
N ASN A 39 2.10 -7.84 3.67
CA ASN A 39 2.22 -7.89 5.12
C ASN A 39 2.55 -9.31 5.61
N ALA A 40 1.90 -10.34 5.05
CA ALA A 40 2.21 -11.73 5.39
C ALA A 40 3.65 -12.14 5.01
N ALA A 41 4.22 -11.52 3.99
CA ALA A 41 5.62 -11.70 3.58
C ALA A 41 6.62 -10.89 4.41
N GLY A 42 6.17 -10.10 5.40
CA GLY A 42 7.02 -9.25 6.24
C GLY A 42 7.25 -7.84 5.70
N GLY A 43 6.63 -7.49 4.57
CA GLY A 43 6.69 -6.16 4.00
C GLY A 43 5.82 -5.14 4.75
N ALA A 44 5.97 -3.88 4.36
CA ALA A 44 5.28 -2.75 4.97
C ALA A 44 4.66 -1.83 3.93
N VAL A 45 3.52 -1.22 4.29
CA VAL A 45 2.85 -0.20 3.49
C VAL A 45 2.60 1.04 4.36
N LEU A 46 3.14 2.17 3.95
CA LEU A 46 3.01 3.47 4.62
C LEU A 46 2.23 4.44 3.73
N ASP A 47 1.46 5.35 4.33
CA ASP A 47 0.99 6.55 3.65
C ASP A 47 2.14 7.53 3.36
N LEU A 48 1.85 8.65 2.69
CA LEU A 48 2.89 9.63 2.33
C LEU A 48 3.31 10.51 3.53
N GLU A 49 2.62 10.39 4.65
CA GLU A 49 2.94 11.02 5.93
C GLU A 49 3.81 10.08 6.80
N GLY A 50 3.97 8.82 6.39
CA GLY A 50 4.80 7.81 7.06
C GLY A 50 4.06 6.96 8.08
N HIS A 51 2.74 7.04 8.15
CA HIS A 51 1.94 6.17 9.01
C HIS A 51 1.65 4.83 8.32
N PRO A 52 1.69 3.70 9.05
CA PRO A 52 1.24 2.42 8.53
C PRO A 52 -0.21 2.48 8.07
N ILE A 53 -0.47 1.99 6.85
CA ILE A 53 -1.85 1.75 6.41
C ILE A 53 -2.35 0.50 7.16
N PRO A 54 -3.51 0.56 7.86
CA PRO A 54 -4.04 -0.61 8.55
C PRO A 54 -4.58 -1.64 7.56
N LEU A 55 -4.50 -2.92 7.95
CA LEU A 55 -5.14 -4.03 7.22
C LEU A 55 -6.66 -4.11 7.44
N ASP A 56 -7.15 -3.57 8.56
CA ASP A 56 -8.57 -3.47 8.81
C ASP A 56 -9.16 -2.27 8.07
N TYR A 57 -9.88 -2.58 6.99
CA TYR A 57 -10.58 -1.59 6.18
C TYR A 57 -12.02 -1.32 6.64
N ARG A 58 -12.44 -1.92 7.77
CA ARG A 58 -13.76 -1.73 8.40
C ARG A 58 -14.93 -2.00 7.47
N LEU A 59 -14.91 -3.09 6.71
CA LEU A 59 -15.99 -3.45 5.77
C LEU A 59 -17.19 -4.12 6.48
N THR A 60 -17.65 -3.53 7.59
CA THR A 60 -18.62 -4.14 8.52
C THR A 60 -20.08 -3.82 8.21
N THR A 61 -20.36 -2.64 7.69
CA THR A 61 -21.71 -2.19 7.31
C THR A 61 -21.73 -1.68 5.87
N LEU A 62 -22.92 -1.54 5.27
CA LEU A 62 -23.05 -0.93 3.94
C LEU A 62 -22.55 0.51 3.90
N ALA A 63 -22.70 1.26 4.99
CA ALA A 63 -22.17 2.61 5.11
C ALA A 63 -20.63 2.60 5.07
N ASP A 64 -20.01 1.71 5.86
CA ASP A 64 -18.55 1.59 5.91
C ASP A 64 -17.98 1.12 4.57
N ILE A 65 -18.65 0.16 3.91
CA ILE A 65 -18.30 -0.28 2.56
C ILE A 65 -18.38 0.92 1.60
N GLY A 66 -19.46 1.70 1.64
CA GLY A 66 -19.62 2.90 0.81
C GLY A 66 -18.49 3.93 1.02
N GLU A 67 -18.10 4.17 2.27
CA GLU A 67 -16.97 5.06 2.59
C GLU A 67 -15.65 4.51 2.06
N ALA A 68 -15.36 3.23 2.35
CA ALA A 68 -14.10 2.58 1.96
C ALA A 68 -13.92 2.51 0.44
N MET A 69 -15.01 2.26 -0.30
CA MET A 69 -14.99 2.15 -1.77
C MET A 69 -14.71 3.49 -2.48
N ASN A 70 -15.02 4.62 -1.84
CA ASN A 70 -14.78 5.95 -2.38
C ASN A 70 -13.38 6.50 -2.08
N ARG A 71 -12.66 5.90 -1.13
CA ARG A 71 -11.32 6.34 -0.75
C ARG A 71 -10.29 5.96 -1.82
N ARG A 72 -9.32 6.85 -2.04
CA ARG A 72 -8.08 6.57 -2.78
C ARG A 72 -6.89 6.71 -1.84
N GLN A 73 -6.00 5.72 -1.84
CA GLN A 73 -4.84 5.67 -0.95
C GLN A 73 -3.55 5.76 -1.75
N LYS A 74 -2.77 6.80 -1.45
CA LYS A 74 -1.38 6.91 -1.87
C LYS A 74 -0.50 6.20 -0.85
N PHE A 75 0.58 5.60 -1.30
CA PHE A 75 1.41 4.77 -0.43
C PHE A 75 2.82 4.56 -0.95
N VAL A 76 3.69 4.14 -0.02
CA VAL A 76 4.96 3.46 -0.28
C VAL A 76 4.83 2.04 0.28
N ALA A 77 5.03 1.04 -0.57
CA ALA A 77 5.06 -0.37 -0.20
C ALA A 77 6.48 -0.91 -0.43
N ALA A 78 7.05 -1.63 0.54
CA ALA A 78 8.39 -2.20 0.41
C ALA A 78 8.51 -3.56 1.10
N THR A 79 9.60 -4.27 0.80
CA THR A 79 9.93 -5.58 1.38
C THR A 79 10.12 -5.57 2.89
N ASP A 80 10.40 -4.40 3.48
CA ASP A 80 10.40 -4.19 4.93
C ASP A 80 10.07 -2.72 5.31
N LEU A 81 9.85 -2.48 6.60
CA LEU A 81 9.53 -1.15 7.14
C LEU A 81 10.66 -0.12 6.96
N LYS A 82 11.91 -0.56 7.10
CA LYS A 82 13.08 0.32 7.05
C LYS A 82 13.23 0.91 5.65
N LEU A 83 13.10 0.06 4.63
CA LEU A 83 13.14 0.47 3.22
C LEU A 83 11.97 1.39 2.88
N ALA A 84 10.74 1.08 3.32
CA ALA A 84 9.58 1.95 3.09
C ALA A 84 9.81 3.37 3.64
N GLN A 85 10.37 3.48 4.85
CA GLN A 85 10.71 4.77 5.47
C GLN A 85 11.82 5.51 4.72
N ASP A 86 12.84 4.78 4.25
CA ASP A 86 13.97 5.39 3.54
C ASP A 86 13.55 5.90 2.14
N VAL A 87 12.68 5.17 1.44
CA VAL A 87 12.04 5.64 0.19
C VAL A 87 11.21 6.88 0.45
N LEU A 88 10.37 6.88 1.49
CA LEU A 88 9.55 8.04 1.82
C LEU A 88 10.40 9.29 2.10
N LYS A 89 11.48 9.14 2.87
CA LYS A 89 12.44 10.23 3.13
C LYS A 89 13.07 10.75 1.84
N ALA A 90 13.44 9.85 0.91
CA ALA A 90 14.02 10.24 -0.36
C ALA A 90 13.03 11.06 -1.21
N MET A 91 11.74 10.72 -1.17
CA MET A 91 10.69 11.47 -1.89
C MET A 91 10.47 12.88 -1.33
N THR A 92 10.64 13.10 -0.02
CA THR A 92 10.45 14.41 0.62
C THR A 92 11.63 15.39 0.48
N LYS A 93 12.79 14.89 0.03
CA LYS A 93 14.00 15.70 -0.17
C LYS A 93 14.14 16.26 -1.59
N ALA A 94 13.15 16.02 -2.44
CA ALA A 94 13.09 16.48 -3.83
C ALA A 94 12.36 17.82 -3.97
#